data_AF-A0A455UA52-F1
#
_entry.id   AF-A0A455UA52-F1
#
_cell.length_a   1.000
_cell.length_b   1.000
_cell.length_c   1.000
_cell.angle_alpha   90.00
_cell.angle_beta   90.00
_cell.angle_gamma   90.00
#
_symmetry.space_group_name_H-M   'P 1'
#
loop_
_entity.id
_entity.type
_entity.pdbx_description
1 polymer ?
#
loop_
_entity_poly.entity_id
_entity_poly.type
_entity_poly.pdbx_seq_one_letter_code
_entity_poly.pdbx_strand_id
1 'polypeptide(L)'
;MVNDLKVDWRLGALWFEHCLIDYDVASNWGNWRYIAGIGRDPRQDRYFNVLKQASHYDPKGLYVAHWLKPLANLPYGSKRHQPWRAYPLAFEAPCVEPKQWERWLIPL
;
A
#
# COMPACT_ATOMS: atom_id res chain seq x y z
N MET A 1 1.29 6.59 1.57
CA MET A 1 1.19 7.82 2.41
C MET A 1 2.12 8.92 1.89
N VAL A 2 3.45 8.80 2.00
CA VAL A 2 4.38 9.86 1.56
C VAL A 2 4.41 10.02 0.04
N ASN A 3 4.62 8.92 -0.70
CA ASN A 3 4.80 8.99 -2.15
C ASN A 3 3.51 9.26 -2.92
N ASP A 4 2.41 8.60 -2.57
CA ASP A 4 1.15 8.72 -3.33
C ASP A 4 0.22 9.82 -2.80
N LEU A 5 0.01 9.90 -1.48
CA LEU A 5 -0.91 10.86 -0.86
C LEU A 5 -0.24 12.21 -0.55
N LYS A 6 1.08 12.33 -0.72
CA LYS A 6 1.87 13.55 -0.47
C LYS A 6 1.73 14.10 0.95
N VAL A 7 1.47 13.21 1.92
CA VAL A 7 1.37 13.56 3.34
C VAL A 7 2.76 13.57 3.99
N ASP A 8 2.97 14.50 4.93
CA ASP A 8 4.18 14.57 5.74
C ASP A 8 4.45 13.24 6.46
N TRP A 9 5.66 12.69 6.26
CA TRP A 9 6.08 11.41 6.83
C TRP A 9 6.03 11.40 8.36
N ARG A 10 6.22 12.55 9.01
CA ARG A 10 6.22 12.67 10.47
C ARG A 10 4.87 12.27 11.07
N LEU A 11 3.77 12.49 10.35
CA LEU A 11 2.44 12.07 10.80
C LEU A 11 2.31 10.54 10.84
N GLY A 12 2.89 9.83 9.87
CA GLY A 12 2.94 8.38 9.89
C GLY A 12 3.86 7.84 10.99
N ALA A 13 5.00 8.50 11.21
CA ALA A 13 5.91 8.15 12.30
C ALA A 13 5.23 8.26 13.68
N LEU A 14 4.49 9.35 13.91
CA LEU A 14 3.72 9.57 15.15
C LEU A 14 2.60 8.53 15.31
N TRP A 15 1.87 8.20 14.25
CA TRP A 15 0.83 7.18 14.31
C TRP A 15 1.42 5.80 14.66
N PHE A 16 2.56 5.46 14.06
CA PHE A 16 3.24 4.19 14.34
C PHE A 16 3.78 4.15 15.77
N GLU A 17 4.31 5.26 16.28
CA GLU A 17 4.70 5.40 17.68
C GLU A 17 3.55 5.15 18.65
N HIS A 18 2.34 5.57 18.30
CA HIS A 18 1.16 5.34 19.12
C HIS A 18 0.63 3.89 19.04
N CYS A 19 0.73 3.23 17.88
CA CYS A 19 0.04 1.97 17.64
C CYS A 19 0.91 0.71 17.70
N LEU A 20 2.23 0.81 17.45
CA LEU A 20 3.10 -0.35 17.37
C LEU A 20 3.42 -0.89 18.76
N ILE A 21 3.16 -2.19 18.97
CA ILE A 21 3.55 -2.90 20.19
C ILE A 21 5.07 -3.03 20.35
N ASP A 22 5.79 -2.99 19.23
CA ASP A 22 7.25 -3.12 19.11
C ASP A 22 7.93 -1.78 18.81
N TYR A 23 7.30 -0.66 19.18
CA TYR A 23 7.87 0.65 18.96
C TYR A 23 9.27 0.79 19.57
N ASP A 24 10.21 1.15 18.70
CA ASP A 24 11.54 1.65 19.04
C ASP A 24 11.77 2.97 18.31
N VAL A 25 12.23 3.99 19.04
CA VAL A 25 12.37 5.35 18.53
C VAL A 25 13.34 5.42 17.34
N ALA A 26 14.48 4.76 17.42
CA ALA A 26 15.52 4.84 16.40
C ALA A 26 15.08 4.11 15.13
N SER A 27 14.52 2.91 15.29
CA SER A 27 14.01 2.08 14.21
C SER A 27 12.83 2.73 13.49
N ASN A 28 11.82 3.21 14.23
CA ASN A 28 10.63 3.82 13.64
C ASN A 28 10.97 5.10 12.88
N TRP A 29 11.56 6.09 13.56
CA TRP A 29 11.84 7.40 12.95
C TRP A 29 12.91 7.29 11.86
N GLY A 30 13.90 6.40 12.02
CA GLY A 30 14.89 6.10 10.99
C GLY A 30 14.29 5.50 9.73
N ASN A 31 13.41 4.49 9.85
CA ASN A 31 12.74 3.85 8.72
C ASN A 31 11.80 4.83 8.00
N TRP A 32 11.04 5.65 8.74
CA TRP A 32 10.16 6.65 8.13
C TRP A 32 10.93 7.74 7.38
N ARG A 33 12.03 8.23 7.97
CA ARG A 33 12.92 9.19 7.32
C ARG A 33 13.54 8.61 6.04
N TYR A 34 13.91 7.33 6.06
CA TYR A 34 14.41 6.62 4.88
C TYR A 34 13.36 6.47 3.78
N ILE A 35 12.13 6.04 4.12
CA ILE A 35 11.03 5.89 3.16
C ILE A 35 10.64 7.24 2.54
N ALA A 36 10.76 8.34 3.30
CA ALA A 36 10.51 9.69 2.81
C ALA A 36 11.60 10.21 1.85
N GLY A 37 12.67 9.46 1.62
CA GLY A 37 13.81 9.88 0.80
C GLY A 37 14.66 10.97 1.45
N ILE A 38 14.44 11.29 2.73
CA ILE A 38 15.16 12.34 3.45
C ILE A 38 16.36 11.70 4.17
N GLY A 39 17.37 11.25 3.43
CA GLY A 39 18.52 10.56 4.01
C GLY A 39 19.69 10.44 3.05
N ARG A 40 20.76 9.77 3.49
CA ARG A 40 21.95 9.52 2.66
C ARG A 40 21.77 8.23 1.84
N ASP A 41 20.64 8.11 1.18
CA ASP A 41 20.33 6.98 0.33
C ASP A 41 20.80 7.27 -1.10
N PRO A 42 21.72 6.47 -1.67
CA PRO A 42 22.19 6.68 -3.04
C PRO A 42 21.11 6.37 -4.10
N ARG A 43 19.99 5.73 -3.73
CA ARG A 43 18.90 5.41 -4.66
C ARG A 43 17.87 6.54 -4.68
N GLN A 44 17.75 7.24 -5.80
CA GLN A 44 16.90 8.43 -5.91
C GLN A 44 15.41 8.14 -6.22
N ASP A 45 15.02 6.91 -6.55
CA ASP A 45 13.65 6.58 -6.98
C ASP A 45 13.10 5.28 -6.37
N ARG A 46 12.96 5.23 -5.04
CA ARG A 46 12.27 4.10 -4.37
C ARG A 46 10.77 4.30 -4.36
N TYR A 47 10.15 3.99 -5.50
CA TYR A 47 8.71 3.88 -5.59
C TYR A 47 8.24 2.43 -5.44
N PHE A 48 7.30 2.19 -4.53
CA PHE A 48 6.64 0.89 -4.38
C PHE A 48 5.32 0.88 -5.13
N ASN A 49 5.27 0.14 -6.24
CA ASN A 49 4.01 -0.09 -6.94
C ASN A 49 3.16 -1.12 -6.16
N VAL A 50 2.11 -0.64 -5.48
CA VAL A 50 1.25 -1.46 -4.63
C VAL A 50 0.67 -2.67 -5.35
N LEU A 51 0.21 -2.54 -6.60
CA LEU A 51 -0.37 -3.66 -7.36
C LEU A 51 0.69 -4.71 -7.74
N LYS A 52 1.89 -4.27 -8.15
CA LYS A 52 3.02 -5.18 -8.37
C LYS A 52 3.37 -5.94 -7.10
N GLN A 53 3.49 -5.24 -5.97
CA GLN A 53 3.81 -5.85 -4.68
C GLN A 53 2.72 -6.83 -4.25
N ALA A 54 1.45 -6.47 -4.39
CA ALA A 54 0.32 -7.35 -4.09
C ALA A 54 0.36 -8.64 -4.91
N SER A 55 0.66 -8.54 -6.22
CA SER A 55 0.78 -9.73 -7.07
C SER A 55 1.93 -10.66 -6.66
N HIS A 56 3.00 -10.10 -6.08
CA HIS A 56 4.17 -10.85 -5.66
C HIS A 56 4.02 -11.47 -4.26
N TYR A 57 3.54 -10.69 -3.28
CA TYR A 57 3.49 -11.10 -1.88
C TYR A 57 2.15 -11.72 -1.46
N ASP A 58 1.06 -11.43 -2.17
CA ASP A 58 -0.26 -12.00 -1.89
C ASP A 58 -0.98 -12.38 -3.20
N PRO A 59 -0.42 -13.27 -4.04
CA PRO A 59 -0.96 -13.58 -5.37
C PRO A 59 -2.40 -14.10 -5.36
N LYS A 60 -2.86 -14.69 -4.25
CA LYS A 60 -4.23 -15.19 -4.09
C LYS A 60 -5.17 -14.19 -3.39
N GLY A 61 -4.66 -13.09 -2.85
CA GLY A 61 -5.46 -12.14 -2.09
C GLY A 61 -5.96 -12.72 -0.76
N LEU A 62 -5.20 -13.61 -0.13
CA LEU A 62 -5.59 -14.24 1.15
C LEU A 62 -5.33 -13.30 2.31
N TYR A 63 -4.22 -12.56 2.30
CA TYR A 63 -3.89 -11.61 3.36
C TYR A 63 -4.90 -10.46 3.38
N VAL A 64 -5.18 -9.86 2.23
CA VAL A 64 -6.16 -8.75 2.17
C VAL A 64 -7.57 -9.21 2.53
N ALA A 65 -7.98 -10.42 2.15
CA ALA A 65 -9.29 -10.96 2.52
C ALA A 65 -9.41 -11.33 4.01
N HIS A 66 -8.30 -11.67 4.65
CA HIS A 66 -8.29 -11.93 6.08
C HIS A 66 -8.66 -10.67 6.87
N TRP A 67 -8.04 -9.54 6.51
CA TRP A 67 -8.20 -8.23 7.18
C TRP A 67 -9.41 -7.44 6.70
N LEU A 68 -9.78 -7.53 5.42
CA LEU A 68 -10.90 -6.83 4.81
C LEU A 68 -12.00 -7.82 4.43
N LYS A 69 -12.93 -8.08 5.36
CA LYS A 69 -13.96 -9.11 5.22
C LYS A 69 -14.76 -9.06 3.91
N PRO A 70 -15.16 -7.88 3.37
CA PRO A 70 -15.87 -7.83 2.08
C PRO A 70 -15.10 -8.48 0.92
N LEU A 71 -13.76 -8.48 0.95
CA LEU A 71 -12.92 -9.06 -0.09
C LEU A 71 -12.88 -10.59 -0.04
N ALA A 72 -13.23 -11.21 1.09
CA ALA A 72 -13.25 -12.66 1.23
C ALA A 72 -14.28 -13.33 0.31
N ASN A 73 -15.36 -12.62 -0.03
CA ASN A 73 -16.41 -13.07 -0.92
C ASN A 73 -16.02 -13.00 -2.41
N LEU A 74 -14.91 -12.32 -2.73
CA LEU A 74 -14.44 -12.20 -4.11
C LEU A 74 -13.58 -13.41 -4.50
N PRO A 75 -13.53 -13.78 -5.80
CA PRO A 75 -12.64 -14.82 -6.29
C PRO A 75 -11.18 -14.55 -5.91
N TYR A 76 -10.39 -15.60 -5.71
CA TYR A 76 -8.95 -15.46 -5.45
C TYR A 76 -8.24 -14.71 -6.57
N GLY A 77 -7.17 -14.00 -6.21
CA GLY A 77 -6.29 -13.33 -7.16
C GLY A 77 -6.44 -11.81 -7.20
N SER A 78 -6.08 -11.23 -8.34
CA SER A 78 -5.99 -9.78 -8.56
C SER A 78 -7.30 -9.02 -8.31
N LYS A 79 -8.46 -9.68 -8.45
CA LYS A 79 -9.78 -9.09 -8.15
C LYS A 79 -9.93 -8.64 -6.69
N ARG A 80 -9.23 -9.30 -5.75
CA ARG A 80 -9.21 -8.88 -4.35
C ARG A 80 -8.33 -7.66 -4.11
N HIS A 81 -7.33 -7.43 -4.96
CA HIS A 81 -6.45 -6.26 -4.91
C HIS A 81 -6.97 -5.08 -5.73
N GLN A 82 -7.91 -5.33 -6.64
CA GLN A 82 -8.55 -4.33 -7.51
C GLN A 82 -10.09 -4.45 -7.49
N PRO A 83 -10.72 -4.41 -6.31
CA PRO A 83 -12.15 -4.68 -6.18
C PRO A 83 -13.01 -3.61 -6.87
N TRP A 84 -12.56 -2.35 -6.93
CA TRP A 84 -13.26 -1.25 -7.61
C TRP A 84 -13.35 -1.45 -9.12
N ARG A 85 -12.43 -2.20 -9.73
CA ARG A 85 -12.49 -2.55 -11.16
C ARG A 85 -13.30 -3.81 -11.40
N ALA A 86 -13.16 -4.80 -10.53
CA ALA A 86 -13.88 -6.07 -10.68
C ALA A 86 -15.38 -5.94 -10.36
N TYR A 87 -15.74 -5.08 -9.42
CA TYR A 87 -17.10 -4.90 -8.91
C TYR A 87 -17.37 -3.41 -8.57
N PRO A 88 -17.42 -2.52 -9.57
CA PRO A 88 -17.49 -1.06 -9.38
C PRO A 88 -18.76 -0.57 -8.67
N LEU A 89 -19.84 -1.36 -8.67
CA LEU A 89 -21.07 -1.03 -7.94
C LEU A 89 -20.96 -1.33 -6.44
N ALA A 90 -20.02 -2.17 -6.02
CA ALA A 90 -19.87 -2.62 -4.63
C ALA A 90 -18.66 -1.99 -3.92
N PHE A 91 -17.70 -1.45 -4.67
CA PHE A 91 -16.46 -0.90 -4.12
C PHE A 91 -16.12 0.43 -4.78
N GLU A 92 -15.81 1.42 -3.94
CA GLU A 92 -15.37 2.74 -4.39
C GLU A 92 -13.98 2.69 -5.01
N ALA A 93 -13.75 3.62 -5.94
CA ALA A 93 -12.42 3.85 -6.51
C ALA A 93 -11.42 4.27 -5.41
N PRO A 94 -10.13 3.91 -5.56
CA PRO A 94 -9.10 4.34 -4.63
C PRO A 94 -8.95 5.87 -4.66
N CYS A 95 -8.50 6.45 -3.56
CA CYS A 95 -8.26 7.89 -3.45
C CYS A 95 -7.24 8.43 -4.47
N VAL A 96 -6.34 7.57 -4.97
CA VAL A 96 -5.34 7.88 -5.99
C VAL A 96 -5.16 6.69 -6.92
N GLU A 97 -4.95 6.97 -8.21
CA GLU A 97 -4.54 5.97 -9.22
C GLU A 97 -3.21 6.39 -9.85
N PRO A 98 -2.06 5.99 -9.26
CA PRO A 98 -0.74 6.30 -9.82
C PRO A 98 -0.53 5.68 -11.20
N LYS A 99 0.04 6.42 -12.15
CA LYS A 99 0.33 5.95 -13.53
C LYS A 99 1.12 4.64 -13.57
N GLN A 100 1.98 4.41 -12.58
CA GLN A 100 2.80 3.20 -12.48
C GLN A 100 1.94 1.92 -12.43
N TRP A 101 0.66 2.01 -12.04
CA TRP A 101 -0.27 0.89 -11.96
C TRP A 101 -0.70 0.35 -13.33
N GLU A 102 -0.62 1.14 -14.40
CA GLU A 102 -1.22 0.83 -15.72
C GLU A 102 -1.00 -0.63 -16.19
N ARG A 103 0.24 -1.14 -16.09
CA ARG A 103 0.61 -2.50 -16.53
C ARG A 103 0.09 -3.64 -15.63
N TRP A 104 -0.40 -3.30 -14.45
CA TRP A 104 -0.84 -4.23 -13.42
C TRP A 104 -2.35 -4.20 -13.21
N LEU A 105 -3.05 -3.30 -13.91
CA LEU A 105 -4.49 -3.19 -13.83
C LEU A 105 -5.15 -4.41 -14.46
N ILE A 106 -6.20 -4.92 -13.82
CA ILE A 106 -7.07 -5.92 -14.45
C ILE A 106 -7.85 -5.26 -15.59
N PRO A 107 -8.15 -6.00 -16.68
CA PRO A 107 -9.04 -5.52 -17.72
C PRO A 107 -10.40 -5.12 -17.12
N LEU A 108 -11.02 -4.11 -17.74
CA LEU A 108 -12.42 -3.74 -17.46
C LEU A 108 -13.37 -4.82 -17.97
#